data_AF-A0A4P5W826-F1
#
_entry.id   AF-A0A4P5W826-F1
#
_cell.length_a   1.000
_cell.length_b   1.000
_cell.length_c   1.000
_cell.angle_alpha   90.00
_cell.angle_beta   90.00
_cell.angle_gamma   90.00
#
_symmetry.space_group_name_H-M   'P 1'
#
loop_
_entity.id
_entity.type
_entity.pdbx_description
1 polymer ?
#
loop_
_entity_poly.entity_id
_entity_poly.type
_entity_poly.pdbx_seq_one_letter_code
_entity_poly.pdbx_strand_id
1 'polypeptide(L)' 'MAQTAQNQPMEFMSTHPAHATRIQQLQEHMPKALALFKQAQAAGKIPKCR' A
#
# COMPACT_ATOMS: atom_id res chain seq x y z
N MET A 1 12.00 -6.70 24.92
CA MET A 1 10.55 -6.42 25.08
C MET A 1 10.42 -5.17 25.93
N ALA A 2 10.28 -3.99 25.32
CA ALA A 2 10.24 -2.72 26.03
C ALA A 2 8.78 -2.28 26.21
N GLN A 3 8.41 -1.99 27.45
CA GLN A 3 7.09 -1.58 27.90
C GLN A 3 7.00 -0.06 27.77
N THR A 4 6.31 0.44 26.73
CA THR A 4 5.79 1.82 26.60
C THR A 4 4.90 1.92 25.35
N ALA A 5 3.62 1.61 25.50
CA ALA A 5 2.61 1.72 24.43
C ALA A 5 2.02 3.13 24.30
N GLN A 6 2.82 4.19 24.46
CA GLN A 6 2.36 5.60 24.50
C GLN A 6 3.18 6.54 23.60
N ASN A 7 3.86 5.98 22.58
CA ASN A 7 4.73 6.77 21.72
C ASN A 7 4.87 6.17 20.30
N GLN A 8 3.75 5.86 19.63
CA GLN A 8 3.78 5.32 18.26
C GLN A 8 3.65 6.42 17.19
N PRO A 9 4.72 7.10 16.74
CA PRO A 9 4.76 7.61 15.39
C PRO A 9 5.43 6.55 14.53
N MET A 10 4.65 5.90 13.66
CA MET A 10 5.03 5.44 12.31
C MET A 10 4.11 4.31 11.85
N GLU A 11 3.24 4.63 10.87
CA GLU A 11 3.02 3.83 9.65
C GLU A 11 3.10 4.77 8.41
N PHE A 12 4.06 5.71 8.48
CA PHE A 12 4.23 6.92 7.65
C PHE A 12 3.11 7.97 7.85
N MET A 13 3.41 9.09 8.53
CA MET A 13 2.50 10.16 8.94
C MET A 13 1.43 10.52 7.89
N SER A 14 0.28 9.86 7.93
CA SER A 14 -0.89 10.17 7.10
C SER A 14 -1.90 10.92 7.94
N THR A 15 -2.51 11.97 7.41
CA THR A 15 -3.63 12.67 8.06
C THR A 15 -4.96 11.93 7.86
N HIS A 16 -4.94 10.60 7.73
CA HIS A 16 -6.07 9.80 7.25
C HIS A 16 -6.47 8.68 8.22
N PRO A 17 -7.78 8.53 8.52
CA PRO A 17 -8.32 7.77 9.65
C PRO A 17 -8.12 6.24 9.59
N ALA A 18 -7.52 5.70 8.53
CA ALA A 18 -7.37 4.27 8.29
C ALA A 18 -5.94 3.77 8.56
N HIS A 19 -5.43 4.00 9.76
CA HIS A 19 -4.06 3.59 10.13
C HIS A 19 -3.95 2.09 10.43
N ALA A 20 -4.94 1.50 11.11
CA ALA A 20 -4.79 0.15 11.67
C ALA A 20 -4.75 -0.98 10.63
N THR A 21 -5.39 -0.80 9.48
CA THR A 21 -5.60 -1.87 8.48
C THR A 21 -4.90 -1.62 7.15
N ARG A 22 -4.18 -0.49 7.01
CA ARG A 22 -3.62 -0.06 5.72
C ARG A 22 -2.68 -1.09 5.12
N ILE A 23 -1.70 -1.54 5.89
CA ILE A 23 -0.70 -2.50 5.40
C ILE A 23 -1.37 -3.82 5.02
N GLN A 24 -2.32 -4.30 5.82
CA GLN A 24 -3.07 -5.51 5.53
C GLN A 24 -3.88 -5.39 4.23
N GLN A 25 -4.59 -4.28 4.04
CA GLN A 25 -5.37 -4.02 2.82
C GLN A 25 -4.47 -3.89 1.58
N LEU A 26 -3.32 -3.24 1.71
CA LEU A 26 -2.34 -3.15 0.63
C LEU A 26 -1.82 -4.54 0.25
N GLN A 27 -1.47 -5.37 1.23
CA GLN A 27 -1.01 -6.74 1.00
C GLN A 27 -2.10 -7.60 0.35
N GLU A 28 -3.35 -7.51 0.82
CA GLU A 28 -4.49 -8.24 0.28
C GLU A 28 -4.75 -7.87 -1.19
N HIS A 29 -4.62 -6.59 -1.55
CA HIS A 29 -4.92 -6.12 -2.90
C HIS A 29 -3.73 -6.15 -3.86
N MET A 30 -2.49 -6.29 -3.37
CA MET A 30 -1.29 -6.28 -4.21
C MET A 30 -1.29 -7.35 -5.31
N PRO A 31 -1.69 -8.61 -5.07
CA PRO A 31 -1.73 -9.64 -6.12
C PRO A 31 -2.66 -9.26 -7.27
N LYS A 32 -3.84 -8.71 -6.95
CA LYS A 32 -4.81 -8.24 -7.95
C LYS A 32 -4.26 -7.06 -8.75
N ALA A 33 -3.64 -6.10 -8.08
CA ALA A 33 -3.01 -4.95 -8.73
C ALA A 33 -1.90 -5.39 -9.71
N LEU A 34 -1.05 -6.34 -9.31
CA LEU A 34 0.00 -6.88 -10.17
C LEU A 34 -0.55 -7.63 -11.39
N ALA A 35 -1.64 -8.38 -11.24
CA ALA A 35 -2.29 -9.06 -12.36
C ALA A 35 -2.81 -8.06 -13.40
N LEU A 36 -3.52 -7.02 -12.94
CA LEU A 36 -4.03 -5.95 -13.80
C LEU A 36 -2.89 -5.19 -14.50
N PHE A 37 -1.81 -4.91 -13.77
CA PHE A 37 -0.63 -4.25 -14.32
C PHE A 37 0.03 -5.08 -15.43
N LYS A 38 0.24 -6.37 -15.22
CA LYS A 38 0.80 -7.28 -16.24
C LYS A 38 -0.11 -7.35 -17.47
N GLN A 39 -1.43 -7.41 -17.27
CA GLN A 39 -2.39 -7.40 -18.38
C GLN A 39 -2.32 -6.09 -19.17
N ALA A 40 -2.20 -4.94 -18.49
CA ALA A 40 -2.07 -3.63 -19.13
C ALA A 40 -0.78 -3.54 -19.96
N GLN A 41 0.34 -4.03 -19.43
CA GLN A 41 1.61 -4.10 -20.17
C GLN A 41 1.51 -5.00 -21.40
N ALA A 42 0.93 -6.20 -21.26
CA ALA A 42 0.72 -7.12 -22.37
C ALA A 42 -0.18 -6.52 -23.46
N ALA A 43 -1.12 -5.65 -23.07
CA ALA A 43 -1.96 -4.87 -23.97
C ALA A 43 -1.27 -3.59 -24.51
N GLY A 44 0.03 -3.39 -24.25
CA GLY A 44 0.80 -2.23 -24.73
C GLY A 44 0.53 -0.91 -23.99
N LYS A 45 -0.19 -0.93 -22.86
CA LYS A 45 -0.51 0.27 -22.07
C LYS A 45 0.64 0.64 -21.14
N ILE A 46 1.63 1.35 -21.66
CA ILE A 46 2.83 1.79 -20.93
C ILE A 46 2.85 3.32 -20.88
N PRO A 47 2.11 3.96 -19.96
CA PRO A 47 2.09 5.41 -19.85
C PRO A 47 3.47 5.93 -19.40
N LYS A 48 3.99 6.93 -20.10
CA LYS A 48 5.18 7.67 -19.69
C LYS A 48 4.75 8.82 -18.76
N CYS A 49 4.33 8.48 -17.54
CA CYS A 49 4.03 9.49 -16.52
C CYS A 49 5.30 10.30 -16.24
N ARG A 50 5.18 11.63 -16.21
CA ARG A 50 6.24 12.58 -15.86
C ARG A 50 5.97 13.19 -14.51
#